data_AF-A0A0F9CJF6-F1
#
_entry.id   AF-A0A0F9CJF6-F1
#
_cell.length_a   1.000
_cell.length_b   1.000
_cell.length_c   1.000
_cell.angle_alpha   90.00
_cell.angle_beta   90.00
_cell.angle_gamma   90.00
#
_symmetry.space_group_name_H-M   'P 1'
#
loop_
_entity.id
_entity.type
_entity.pdbx_description
1 polymer ?
#
loop_
_entity_poly.entity_id
_entity_poly.type
_entity_poly.pdbx_seq_one_letter_code
_entity_poly.pdbx_strand_id
1 'polypeptide(L)' 'MPVSKAHIPVGPWRMLSTIAGRHIAGESIKELMEDYNLSRSEILGAIAWHERRSKAAKKGWRTRRAGE' A
#
# COMPACT_ATOMS: atom_id res chain seq x y z
N MET A 1 -6.68 11.51 20.72
CA MET A 1 -6.51 12.58 19.72
C MET A 1 -6.63 11.95 18.33
N PRO A 2 -7.69 12.22 17.54
CA PRO A 2 -7.70 11.77 16.15
C PRO A 2 -6.74 12.67 15.38
N VAL A 3 -5.62 12.10 14.93
CA VAL A 3 -4.62 12.83 14.15
C VAL A 3 -5.29 13.23 12.84
N SER A 4 -5.56 14.51 12.67
CA SER A 4 -6.10 15.07 11.43
C SER A 4 -5.21 14.61 10.28
N LYS A 5 -5.75 13.75 9.41
CA LYS A 5 -5.03 13.20 8.25
C LYS A 5 -4.69 14.37 7.33
N ALA A 6 -3.47 14.87 7.49
CA ALA A 6 -2.90 15.89 6.62
C ALA A 6 -3.08 15.42 5.18
N HIS A 7 -3.74 16.25 4.38
CA HIS A 7 -3.88 16.05 2.94
C HIS A 7 -2.51 16.27 2.31
N ILE A 8 -1.65 15.25 2.37
CA ILE A 8 -0.35 15.24 1.72
C ILE A 8 -0.63 14.93 0.24
N PRO A 9 -0.21 15.78 -0.72
CA PRO A 9 -0.31 15.46 -2.14
C PRO A 9 0.67 14.31 -2.43
N VAL A 10 0.20 13.08 -2.21
CA VAL A 10 0.97 11.86 -2.43
C VAL A 10 0.87 11.50 -3.92
N GLY A 11 2.02 11.36 -4.58
CA GLY A 11 2.04 10.85 -5.95
C GLY A 11 1.40 9.45 -6.05
N PRO A 12 0.98 9.01 -7.26
CA PRO A 12 0.14 7.82 -7.44
C PRO A 12 0.70 6.56 -6.75
N TRP A 13 2.02 6.33 -6.83
CA TRP A 13 2.67 5.14 -6.27
C TRP A 13 2.87 5.20 -4.75
N ARG A 14 3.02 6.41 -4.18
CA ARG A 14 3.09 6.60 -2.72
C ARG A 14 1.73 6.37 -2.09
N MET A 15 0.67 6.88 -2.72
CA MET A 15 -0.70 6.68 -2.27
C MET A 15 -1.07 5.18 -2.19
N LEU A 16 -0.75 4.40 -3.23
CA LEU A 16 -0.98 2.95 -3.22
C LEU A 16 -0.20 2.23 -2.10
N SER A 17 1.05 2.65 -1.86
CA SER A 17 1.87 2.10 -0.77
C SER A 17 1.28 2.42 0.61
N THR A 18 0.76 3.64 0.80
CA THR A 18 0.14 4.07 2.06
C THR A 18 -1.18 3.33 2.32
N ILE A 19 -2.04 3.19 1.31
CA ILE A 19 -3.29 2.42 1.42
C ILE A 19 -3.01 0.97 1.82
N ALA A 20 -2.06 0.32 1.13
CA ALA A 20 -1.66 -1.04 1.44
C ALA A 20 -1.01 -1.17 2.83
N GLY A 21 -0.18 -0.21 3.23
CA GLY A 21 0.45 -0.18 4.55
C GLY A 21 -0.57 -0.04 5.69
N ARG A 22 -1.61 0.77 5.50
CA ARG A 22 -2.71 0.91 6.46
C ARG A 22 -3.57 -0.33 6.56
N HIS A 23 -3.87 -0.97 5.44
CA HIS A 23 -4.56 -2.26 5.43
C HIS A 23 -3.76 -3.33 6.20
N ILE A 24 -2.43 -3.37 6.04
CA ILE A 24 -1.55 -4.28 6.80
C ILE A 24 -1.54 -3.93 8.30
N ALA A 25 -1.69 -2.65 8.65
CA ALA A 25 -1.81 -2.19 10.03
C ALA A 25 -3.16 -2.51 10.70
N GLY A 26 -4.11 -3.10 9.96
CA GLY A 26 -5.41 -3.54 10.47
C GLY A 26 -6.57 -2.60 10.15
N GLU A 27 -6.35 -1.52 9.38
CA GLU A 27 -7.47 -0.69 8.90
C GLU A 27 -8.33 -1.47 7.90
N SER A 28 -9.65 -1.34 8.04
CA SER A 28 -10.59 -2.04 7.17
C SER A 28 -10.65 -1.40 5.78
N ILE A 29 -10.99 -2.21 4.77
CA ILE A 29 -11.21 -1.69 3.40
C ILE A 29 -12.26 -0.57 3.39
N LYS A 30 -13.26 -0.64 4.26
CA LYS A 30 -14.31 0.38 4.36
C LYS A 30 -13.77 1.73 4.84
N GLU A 31 -12.94 1.74 5.88
CA GLU A 31 -12.29 2.95 6.38
C GLU A 31 -11.35 3.57 5.33
N LEU A 32 -10.64 2.72 4.57
CA LEU A 32 -9.78 3.16 3.48
C LEU A 32 -10.57 3.76 2.31
N MET A 33 -11.74 3.22 1.99
CA MET A 33 -12.63 3.79 0.99
C MET A 33 -13.15 5.17 1.41
N GLU A 34 -13.55 5.33 2.68
CA GLU A 34 -14.02 6.61 3.23
C GLU A 34 -12.91 7.66 3.31
N ASP A 35 -11.71 7.29 3.78
CA ASP A 35 -10.56 8.19 3.90
C ASP A 35 -10.09 8.77 2.56
N TYR A 36 -9.97 7.90 1.56
CA TYR A 36 -9.38 8.24 0.27
C TYR A 36 -10.43 8.57 -0.79
N ASN A 37 -11.72 8.44 -0.46
CA ASN A 37 -12.85 8.57 -1.38
C ASN A 37 -12.66 7.73 -2.66
N LEU A 38 -12.15 6.51 -2.49
CA LEU A 38 -11.84 5.59 -3.58
C LEU A 38 -12.84 4.44 -3.63
N SER A 39 -12.99 3.87 -4.81
CA SER A 39 -13.76 2.64 -4.99
C SER A 39 -13.05 1.44 -4.36
N ARG A 40 -13.83 0.42 -3.99
CA ARG A 40 -13.30 -0.85 -3.49
C ARG A 40 -12.25 -1.47 -4.43
N SER A 41 -12.48 -1.37 -5.74
CA SER A 41 -11.58 -1.90 -6.77
C SER A 41 -10.22 -1.21 -6.77
N GLU A 42 -10.17 0.10 -6.51
CA GLU A 42 -8.93 0.86 -6.43
C GLU A 42 -8.14 0.53 -5.16
N ILE A 43 -8.82 0.38 -4.02
CA ILE A 43 -8.20 -0.07 -2.77
C ILE A 43 -7.61 -1.48 -2.92
N LEU A 44 -8.37 -2.40 -3.51
CA LEU A 44 -7.89 -3.76 -3.79
C LEU A 44 -6.71 -3.75 -4.79
N GLY A 45 -6.77 -2.88 -5.81
CA GLY A 45 -5.68 -2.66 -6.74
C GLY A 45 -4.40 -2.19 -6.04
N ALA A 46 -4.51 -1.27 -5.08
CA ALA A 46 -3.39 -0.78 -4.27
C ALA A 46 -2.73 -1.89 -3.44
N ILE A 47 -3.56 -2.70 -2.75
CA ILE A 47 -3.09 -3.82 -1.93
C ILE A 47 -2.37 -4.86 -2.81
N ALA A 48 -2.99 -5.26 -3.92
CA ALA A 48 -2.42 -6.23 -4.85
C ALA A 48 -1.12 -5.73 -5.50
N TRP A 49 -1.06 -4.45 -5.86
CA TRP A 49 0.14 -3.81 -6.38
C TRP A 49 1.29 -3.85 -5.36
N HIS A 50 1.00 -3.52 -4.10
CA HIS A 50 1.98 -3.52 -3.02
C HIS A 50 2.53 -4.93 -2.73
N GLU A 51 1.66 -5.95 -2.72
CA GLU A 51 2.08 -7.34 -2.58
C GLU A 51 3.01 -7.79 -3.72
N ARG A 52 2.66 -7.47 -4.97
CA ARG A 52 3.49 -7.82 -6.14
C ARG A 52 4.86 -7.16 -6.06
N ARG A 53 4.92 -5.89 -5.66
CA ARG A 53 6.18 -5.15 -5.50
C ARG A 53 7.03 -5.73 -4.36
N SER A 54 6.42 -6.09 -3.23
CA SER A 54 7.11 -6.77 -2.11
C SER A 54 7.68 -8.12 -2.52
N LYS A 55 6.91 -8.92 -3.29
CA LYS A 55 7.38 -10.19 -3.87
C LYS A 55 8.54 -9.99 -4.84
N ALA A 56 8.48 -8.97 -5.71
CA ALA A 56 9.56 -8.64 -6.64
C ALA A 56 10.85 -8.21 -5.91
N ALA A 57 10.74 -7.38 -4.88
CA ALA A 57 11.87 -6.96 -4.05
C ALA A 57 12.51 -8.16 -3.32
N LYS A 58 11.69 -9.04 -2.73
CA LYS A 58 12.18 -10.28 -2.07
C LYS A 58 12.84 -11.23 -3.07
N LYS A 59 12.30 -11.37 -4.29
CA LYS A 59 12.88 -12.21 -5.34
C LYS A 59 14.25 -11.68 -5.75
N GLY A 60 14.36 -10.38 -6.08
CA GLY A 60 15.63 -9.76 -6.44
C GLY A 60 16.68 -9.86 -5.34
N TRP A 61 16.26 -9.75 -4.08
CA TRP A 61 17.15 -9.94 -2.92
C TRP A 61 17.65 -11.38 -2.76
N ARG A 62 16.78 -12.39 -2.97
CA ARG A 62 17.17 -13.80 -2.94
C ARG A 62 18.18 -14.14 -4.03
N THR A 63 17.99 -13.62 -5.24
CA THR A 63 18.92 -13.87 -6.36
C THR A 63 20.29 -13.23 -6.13
N ARG A 64 20.34 -12.09 -5.43
CA ARG A 64 21.60 -11.40 -5.11
C ARG A 64 22.45 -12.10 -4.05
N ARG A 65 21.84 -12.85 -3.13
CA ARG A 65 22.57 -13.64 -2.13
C ARG A 65 22.93 -15.06 -2.59
N ALA A 66 22.29 -15.56 -3.65
CA ALA A 66 22.56 -16.91 -4.17
C ALA A 66 23.74 -16.95 -5.16
N GLY A 67 24.33 -15.78 -5.47
CA GLY A 67 25.51 -15.65 -6.32
C GLY A 67 26.73 -15.09 -5.60
N GLU A 68 26.75 -15.14 -4.26
CA GLU A 68 27.90 -14.84 -3.41
C GLU A 68 28.49 -16.14 -2.86
#